data_AF-A0A7S1ZL39-F1
#
_entry.id   AF-A0A7S1ZL39-F1
#
_cell.length_a   1.000
_cell.length_b   1.000
_cell.length_c   1.000
_cell.angle_alpha   90.00
_cell.angle_beta   90.00
_cell.angle_gamma   90.00
#
_symmetry.space_group_name_H-M   'P 1'
#
loop_
_entity.id
_entity.type
_entity.pdbx_description
1 polymer ?
#
loop_
_entity_poly.entity_id
_entity_poly.type
_entity_poly.pdbx_seq_one_letter_code
_entity_poly.pdbx_strand_id
1 'polypeptide(L)'
;GGLRNSLLVAPMPTASTSQILGVNECFEPYSSNLYLRRVKAGEFIIANPHLLQDLTDRGLWNPTVRNQLMRDGGSVASIDCIPDRLKELYKTVWEIKMKDVIDMAADRGKFIDQSQSLNLFIADPTVDKITAMHFYAWKKGLKTGMYYLRTKPAVNAIQ
;
A
#
# COMPACT_ATOMS: atom_id res chain seq x y z
N GLY A 1 -4.41 39.07 14.20
CA GLY A 1 -4.45 38.48 12.85
C GLY A 1 -5.31 37.24 12.90
N GLY A 2 -6.31 37.13 12.02
CA GLY A 2 -7.16 35.94 11.90
C GLY A 2 -6.62 34.96 10.86
N LEU A 3 -7.39 33.90 10.58
CA LEU A 3 -7.12 32.96 9.49
C LEU A 3 -7.79 33.43 8.20
N ARG A 4 -7.10 33.25 7.06
CA ARG A 4 -7.63 33.58 5.72
C ARG A 4 -8.57 32.51 5.17
N ASN A 5 -8.33 31.25 5.54
CA ASN A 5 -9.03 30.07 5.03
C ASN A 5 -9.76 29.37 6.17
N SER A 6 -10.97 28.87 5.90
CA SER A 6 -11.76 28.10 6.87
C SER A 6 -11.25 26.68 7.06
N LEU A 7 -10.67 26.09 6.01
CA LEU A 7 -10.14 24.72 5.95
C LEU A 7 -8.88 24.70 5.06
N LEU A 8 -7.97 23.76 5.29
CA LEU A 8 -6.62 23.71 4.73
C LEU A 8 -6.17 22.31 4.31
N VAL A 9 -6.56 21.24 5.01
CA VAL A 9 -5.94 19.92 4.90
C VAL A 9 -6.95 18.86 4.49
N ALA A 10 -6.74 18.28 3.30
CA ALA A 10 -7.54 17.18 2.77
C ALA A 10 -6.67 16.23 1.90
N PRO A 11 -6.02 15.22 2.50
CA PRO A 11 -5.21 14.27 1.74
C PRO A 11 -6.03 13.52 0.68
N MET A 12 -5.74 13.80 -0.58
CA MET A 12 -6.41 13.25 -1.76
C MET A 12 -5.65 12.06 -2.35
N PRO A 13 -6.26 11.24 -3.23
CA PRO A 13 -5.54 10.29 -4.05
C PRO A 13 -4.54 11.04 -4.95
N THR A 14 -3.31 10.57 -5.02
CA THR A 14 -2.23 11.23 -5.78
C THR A 14 -1.79 10.43 -6.99
N ALA A 15 -2.53 9.39 -7.40
CA ALA A 15 -2.15 8.42 -8.44
C ALA A 15 -1.32 9.01 -9.61
N SER A 16 -1.82 10.04 -10.29
CA SER A 16 -1.12 10.64 -11.43
C SER A 16 0.13 11.42 -11.04
N THR A 17 0.08 12.22 -9.98
CA THR A 17 1.21 13.06 -9.55
C THR A 17 2.30 12.24 -8.88
N SER A 18 1.95 11.22 -8.08
CA SER A 18 2.91 10.29 -7.47
C SER A 18 3.60 9.44 -8.54
N GLN A 19 2.88 9.03 -9.59
CA GLN A 19 3.48 8.35 -10.75
C GLN A 19 4.47 9.25 -11.49
N ILE A 20 4.15 10.54 -11.71
CA ILE A 20 5.07 11.50 -12.34
C ILE A 20 6.34 11.67 -11.48
N LEU A 21 6.18 11.74 -10.16
CA LEU A 21 7.29 11.94 -9.22
C LEU A 21 8.04 10.65 -8.87
N GLY A 22 7.54 9.48 -9.27
CA GLY A 22 8.14 8.19 -8.94
C GLY A 22 8.05 7.82 -7.46
N VAL A 23 7.02 8.31 -6.75
CA VAL A 23 6.78 8.02 -5.32
C VAL A 23 5.49 7.20 -5.14
N ASN A 24 5.30 6.61 -3.95
CA ASN A 24 4.07 5.87 -3.66
C ASN A 24 2.85 6.80 -3.57
N GLU A 25 1.66 6.24 -3.76
CA GLU A 25 0.42 7.00 -3.67
C GLU A 25 0.12 7.42 -2.22
N CYS A 26 0.05 8.73 -2.02
CA CYS A 26 -0.40 9.39 -0.80
C CYS A 26 0.14 8.75 0.50
N PHE A 27 -0.75 8.35 1.42
CA PHE A 27 -0.43 7.68 2.68
C PHE A 27 -0.67 6.15 2.62
N GLU A 28 -0.79 5.59 1.42
CA GLU A 28 -1.05 4.15 1.26
C GLU A 28 0.23 3.33 1.51
N PRO A 29 0.11 2.11 2.05
CA PRO A 29 1.19 1.13 1.96
C PRO A 29 1.43 0.71 0.51
N TYR A 30 2.61 0.18 0.21
CA TYR A 30 2.88 -0.37 -1.12
C TYR A 30 1.96 -1.56 -1.41
N SER A 31 1.25 -1.50 -2.54
CA SER A 31 0.32 -2.57 -2.94
C SER A 31 1.03 -3.85 -3.40
N SER A 32 2.23 -3.70 -3.96
CA SER A 32 3.17 -4.75 -4.33
C SER A 32 4.58 -4.16 -4.32
N ASN A 33 5.63 -4.99 -4.20
CA ASN A 33 7.01 -4.57 -4.48
C ASN A 33 7.39 -4.75 -5.97
N LEU A 34 6.45 -5.09 -6.84
CA LEU A 34 6.60 -5.14 -8.28
C LEU A 34 5.53 -4.27 -8.94
N TYR A 35 5.94 -3.42 -9.89
CA TYR A 35 5.05 -2.54 -10.63
C TYR A 35 5.19 -2.76 -12.13
N LEU A 36 4.07 -2.75 -12.83
CA LEU A 36 4.05 -2.76 -14.28
C LEU A 36 4.21 -1.33 -14.80
N ARG A 37 5.30 -1.06 -15.52
CA ARG A 37 5.52 0.20 -16.21
C ARG A 37 5.29 0.02 -17.71
N ARG A 38 4.26 0.69 -18.22
CA ARG A 38 3.93 0.74 -19.65
C ARG A 38 4.66 1.91 -20.30
N VAL A 39 5.42 1.63 -21.36
CA VAL A 39 6.06 2.64 -22.22
C VAL A 39 5.75 2.32 -23.68
N LYS A 40 6.04 3.25 -24.60
CA LYS A 40 5.81 3.01 -26.04
C LYS A 40 6.54 1.77 -26.57
N ALA A 41 7.64 1.37 -25.93
CA ALA A 41 8.44 0.21 -26.29
C ALA A 41 7.96 -1.13 -25.69
N GLY A 42 6.90 -1.14 -24.87
CA GLY A 42 6.36 -2.35 -24.24
C GLY A 42 6.04 -2.19 -22.75
N GLU A 43 5.77 -3.31 -22.10
CA GLU A 43 5.51 -3.37 -20.66
C GLU A 43 6.71 -3.96 -19.92
N PHE A 44 7.14 -3.31 -18.85
CA PHE A 44 8.28 -3.72 -18.05
C PHE A 44 7.87 -3.89 -16.59
N ILE A 45 8.29 -4.99 -15.97
CA ILE A 45 8.14 -5.20 -14.53
C ILE A 45 9.32 -4.53 -13.82
N ILE A 46 9.02 -3.62 -12.93
CA ILE A 46 10.00 -2.85 -12.14
C ILE A 46 9.83 -3.19 -10.67
N ALA A 47 10.92 -3.55 -10.01
CA ALA A 47 10.91 -3.75 -8.56
C ALA A 47 10.88 -2.41 -7.82
N ASN A 48 10.32 -2.41 -6.60
CA ASN A 48 10.42 -1.27 -5.69
C ASN A 48 11.88 -0.83 -5.58
N PRO A 49 12.21 0.42 -5.95
CA PRO A 49 13.60 0.87 -6.01
C PRO A 49 14.29 0.77 -4.66
N HIS A 50 13.55 0.97 -3.56
CA HIS A 50 14.09 0.83 -2.21
C HIS A 50 14.46 -0.62 -1.90
N LEU A 51 13.57 -1.58 -2.19
CA LEU A 51 13.84 -3.00 -2.00
C LEU A 51 15.02 -3.46 -2.86
N LEU A 52 15.04 -3.04 -4.12
CA LEU A 52 16.12 -3.39 -5.05
C LEU A 52 17.48 -2.91 -4.52
N GLN A 53 17.54 -1.67 -4.04
CA GLN A 53 18.74 -1.10 -3.44
C GLN A 53 19.17 -1.92 -2.20
N ASP A 54 18.24 -2.14 -1.27
CA ASP A 54 18.53 -2.87 -0.02
C ASP A 54 19.00 -4.32 -0.24
N LEU A 55 18.45 -5.00 -1.25
CA LEU A 55 18.89 -6.34 -1.63
C LEU A 55 20.23 -6.33 -2.37
N THR A 56 20.48 -5.33 -3.20
CA THR A 56 21.75 -5.18 -3.95
C THR A 56 22.90 -4.89 -3.00
N ASP A 57 22.70 -3.97 -2.05
CA ASP A 57 23.72 -3.60 -1.06
C ASP A 57 24.13 -4.76 -0.15
N ARG A 58 23.26 -5.78 -0.03
CA ARG A 58 23.50 -7.00 0.75
C ARG A 58 23.97 -8.18 -0.10
N GLY A 59 24.14 -8.00 -1.42
CA GLY A 59 24.49 -9.09 -2.34
C GLY A 59 23.39 -10.16 -2.48
N LEU A 60 22.15 -9.84 -2.11
CA LEU A 60 21.00 -10.76 -2.15
C LEU A 60 20.25 -10.69 -3.48
N TRP A 61 20.40 -9.61 -4.25
CA TRP A 61 19.72 -9.47 -5.53
C TRP A 61 20.32 -10.40 -6.61
N ASN A 62 19.57 -11.42 -6.99
CA ASN A 62 19.95 -12.40 -8.01
C ASN A 62 18.72 -12.92 -8.78
N PRO A 63 18.90 -13.63 -9.92
CA PRO A 63 17.79 -14.14 -10.72
C PRO A 63 16.81 -15.03 -9.94
N THR A 64 17.30 -15.83 -8.97
CA THR A 64 16.45 -16.68 -8.13
C THR A 64 15.50 -15.85 -7.26
N VAL A 65 16.03 -14.82 -6.58
CA VAL A 65 15.23 -13.89 -5.77
C VAL A 65 14.24 -13.12 -6.64
N ARG A 66 14.67 -12.62 -7.79
CA ARG A 66 13.79 -11.92 -8.74
C ARG A 66 12.63 -12.82 -9.20
N ASN A 67 12.92 -14.06 -9.59
CA ASN A 67 11.91 -15.01 -10.07
C ASN A 67 10.96 -15.45 -8.95
N GLN A 68 11.45 -15.55 -7.71
CA GLN A 68 10.60 -15.83 -6.55
C GLN A 68 9.69 -14.64 -6.23
N LEU A 69 10.23 -13.42 -6.23
CA LEU A 69 9.46 -12.20 -6.03
C LEU A 69 8.34 -12.04 -7.07
N MET A 70 8.59 -12.43 -8.32
CA MET A 70 7.56 -12.47 -9.37
C MET A 70 6.48 -13.51 -9.11
N ARG A 71 6.87 -14.74 -8.72
CA ARG A 71 5.92 -15.82 -8.36
C ARG A 71 5.04 -15.44 -7.16
N ASP A 72 5.61 -14.73 -6.20
CA ASP A 72 4.92 -14.31 -4.98
C ASP A 72 4.15 -12.99 -5.14
N GLY A 73 3.99 -12.50 -6.38
CA GLY A 73 3.23 -11.28 -6.69
C GLY A 73 3.81 -10.01 -6.06
N GLY A 74 5.13 -10.00 -5.81
CA GLY A 74 5.86 -8.91 -5.18
C GLY A 74 5.87 -8.94 -3.65
N SER A 75 5.42 -10.02 -3.00
CA SER A 75 5.70 -10.27 -1.58
C SER A 75 7.13 -10.79 -1.39
N VAL A 76 7.78 -10.35 -0.31
CA VAL A 76 9.09 -10.85 0.12
C VAL A 76 9.00 -11.89 1.26
N ALA A 77 7.81 -12.14 1.80
CA ALA A 77 7.62 -12.88 3.05
C ALA A 77 8.14 -14.33 2.97
N SER A 78 7.93 -14.99 1.83
CA SER A 78 8.31 -16.38 1.55
C SER A 78 9.75 -16.56 1.04
N ILE A 79 10.52 -15.48 0.88
CA ILE A 79 11.88 -15.56 0.33
C ILE A 79 12.88 -15.78 1.46
N ASP A 80 13.37 -17.01 1.63
CA ASP A 80 14.19 -17.43 2.78
C ASP A 80 15.48 -16.62 2.98
N CYS A 81 16.15 -16.25 1.89
CA CYS A 81 17.41 -15.50 1.98
C CYS A 81 17.24 -14.02 2.39
N ILE A 82 16.01 -13.50 2.42
CA ILE A 82 15.73 -12.12 2.83
C ILE A 82 15.61 -12.07 4.37
N PRO A 83 16.40 -11.23 5.06
CA PRO A 83 16.29 -11.09 6.52
C PRO A 83 14.91 -10.62 6.98
N ASP A 84 14.46 -11.09 8.14
CA ASP A 84 13.12 -10.78 8.68
C ASP A 84 12.85 -9.28 8.81
N ARG A 85 13.88 -8.49 9.14
CA ARG A 85 13.75 -7.02 9.18
C ARG A 85 13.33 -6.42 7.83
N LEU A 86 13.87 -6.94 6.73
CA LEU A 86 13.47 -6.48 5.39
C LEU A 86 12.09 -7.04 5.01
N LYS A 87 11.76 -8.27 5.43
CA LYS A 87 10.41 -8.82 5.26
C LYS A 87 9.35 -7.96 5.93
N GLU A 88 9.62 -7.50 7.15
CA GLU A 88 8.76 -6.59 7.90
C GLU A 88 8.66 -5.20 7.24
N LEU A 89 9.78 -4.65 6.76
CA LEU A 89 9.84 -3.34 6.12
C LEU A 89 9.08 -3.30 4.78
N TYR A 90 9.19 -4.38 4.00
CA TYR A 90 8.62 -4.47 2.65
C TYR A 90 7.32 -5.27 2.60
N LYS A 91 6.59 -5.35 3.71
CA LYS A 91 5.22 -5.82 3.72
C LYS A 91 4.38 -5.03 2.73
N THR A 92 3.68 -5.76 1.89
CA THR A 92 2.65 -5.22 1.02
C THR A 92 1.39 -4.92 1.82
N VAL A 93 0.50 -4.11 1.26
CA VAL A 93 -0.78 -3.76 1.88
C VAL A 93 -1.62 -4.99 2.27
N TRP A 94 -1.42 -6.11 1.60
CA TRP A 94 -2.13 -7.38 1.84
C TRP A 94 -1.65 -8.14 3.07
N GLU A 95 -0.48 -7.78 3.59
CA GLU A 95 0.18 -8.39 4.74
C GLU A 95 0.08 -7.51 5.99
N ILE A 96 -0.46 -6.29 5.82
CA ILE A 96 -0.70 -5.32 6.90
C ILE A 96 -2.12 -5.48 7.41
N LYS A 97 -2.30 -5.43 8.74
CA LYS A 97 -3.62 -5.48 9.35
C LYS A 97 -4.36 -4.18 9.06
N MET A 98 -5.54 -4.24 8.46
CA MET A 98 -6.36 -3.05 8.18
C MET A 98 -6.75 -2.28 9.46
N LYS A 99 -6.78 -2.94 10.61
CA LYS A 99 -6.94 -2.28 11.91
C LYS A 99 -5.85 -1.23 12.15
N ASP A 100 -4.60 -1.57 11.86
CA ASP A 100 -3.45 -0.67 12.07
C ASP A 100 -3.52 0.51 11.09
N VAL A 101 -3.96 0.26 9.85
CA VAL A 101 -4.23 1.32 8.86
C VAL A 101 -5.30 2.29 9.34
N ILE A 102 -6.40 1.78 9.90
CA ILE A 102 -7.48 2.59 10.47
C ILE A 102 -6.98 3.37 11.70
N ASP A 103 -6.17 2.76 12.55
CA ASP A 103 -5.60 3.44 13.73
C ASP A 103 -4.68 4.60 13.30
N MET A 104 -3.80 4.39 12.32
CA MET A 104 -2.96 5.46 11.75
C MET A 104 -3.81 6.55 11.06
N ALA A 105 -4.91 6.18 10.40
CA ALA A 105 -5.83 7.15 9.80
C ALA A 105 -6.53 8.00 10.87
N ALA A 106 -6.90 7.40 12.00
CA ALA A 106 -7.52 8.10 13.12
C ALA A 106 -6.52 9.04 13.81
N ASP A 107 -5.27 8.61 13.97
CA ASP A 107 -4.22 9.43 14.56
C ASP A 107 -3.89 10.65 13.70
N ARG A 108 -3.71 10.50 12.38
CA ARG A 108 -3.53 11.65 11.50
C ARG A 108 -4.79 12.51 11.38
N GLY A 109 -5.96 11.90 11.49
CA GLY A 109 -7.27 12.57 11.40
C GLY A 109 -7.46 13.70 12.43
N LYS A 110 -6.77 13.63 13.56
CA LYS A 110 -6.74 14.68 14.60
C LYS A 110 -6.17 16.02 14.08
N PHE A 111 -5.39 15.99 13.01
CA PHE A 111 -4.73 17.15 12.40
C PHE A 111 -5.29 17.49 11.00
N ILE A 112 -6.40 16.85 10.59
CA ILE A 112 -7.05 17.05 9.30
C ILE A 112 -8.39 17.76 9.53
N ASP A 113 -8.50 18.99 9.04
CA ASP A 113 -9.72 19.78 9.20
C ASP A 113 -10.87 19.31 8.28
N GLN A 114 -10.55 18.75 7.11
CA GLN A 114 -11.50 18.05 6.24
C GLN A 114 -11.50 16.54 6.50
N SER A 115 -11.15 15.71 5.51
CA SER A 115 -11.06 14.25 5.64
C SER A 115 -9.90 13.72 4.77
N GLN A 116 -9.82 12.41 4.59
CA GLN A 116 -8.77 11.72 3.83
C GLN A 116 -9.38 10.59 2.98
N SER A 117 -8.86 10.37 1.78
CA SER A 117 -9.30 9.30 0.88
C SER A 117 -8.73 7.94 1.28
N LEU A 118 -9.29 7.32 2.33
CA LEU A 118 -8.79 6.08 2.91
C LEU A 118 -9.25 4.83 2.16
N ASN A 119 -8.38 4.22 1.36
CA ASN A 119 -8.61 2.89 0.81
C ASN A 119 -8.36 1.79 1.85
N LEU A 120 -9.19 0.75 1.82
CA LEU A 120 -9.04 -0.43 2.67
C LEU A 120 -8.94 -1.70 1.81
N PHE A 121 -8.18 -2.68 2.30
CA PHE A 121 -7.73 -3.82 1.51
C PHE A 121 -8.08 -5.12 2.23
N ILE A 122 -8.79 -6.02 1.56
CA ILE A 122 -9.11 -7.36 2.10
C ILE A 122 -8.89 -8.38 0.99
N ALA A 123 -7.90 -9.26 1.16
CA ALA A 123 -7.62 -10.33 0.19
C ALA A 123 -8.85 -11.24 0.01
N ASP A 124 -9.37 -11.79 1.12
CA ASP A 124 -10.53 -12.69 1.14
C ASP A 124 -11.71 -12.01 1.87
N PRO A 125 -12.52 -11.22 1.15
CA PRO A 125 -13.62 -10.47 1.74
C PRO A 125 -14.74 -11.40 2.23
N THR A 126 -15.20 -11.18 3.45
CA THR A 126 -16.46 -11.74 3.96
C THR A 126 -17.30 -10.61 4.52
N VAL A 127 -18.63 -10.81 4.58
CA VAL A 127 -19.56 -9.82 5.15
C VAL A 127 -19.14 -9.46 6.58
N ASP A 128 -18.72 -10.45 7.38
CA ASP A 128 -18.29 -10.22 8.76
C ASP A 128 -17.03 -9.36 8.85
N LYS A 129 -16.02 -9.62 7.99
CA LYS A 129 -14.78 -8.83 7.96
C LYS A 129 -15.06 -7.38 7.55
N ILE A 130 -15.86 -7.18 6.50
CA ILE A 130 -16.22 -5.86 5.99
C ILE A 130 -17.02 -5.09 7.03
N THR A 131 -18.03 -5.74 7.63
CA THR A 131 -18.86 -5.17 8.71
C THR A 131 -18.00 -4.73 9.89
N ALA A 132 -17.14 -5.63 10.40
CA ALA A 132 -16.25 -5.33 11.52
C ALA A 132 -15.32 -4.15 11.22
N MET A 133 -14.79 -4.08 10.00
CA MET A 133 -13.92 -3.00 9.55
C MET A 133 -14.64 -1.65 9.50
N HIS A 134 -15.86 -1.60 8.95
CA HIS A 134 -16.69 -0.39 8.94
C HIS A 134 -17.03 0.10 10.36
N PHE A 135 -17.48 -0.81 11.23
CA PHE A 135 -17.79 -0.45 12.62
C PHE A 135 -16.55 0.00 13.39
N TYR A 136 -15.38 -0.58 13.11
CA TYR A 136 -14.12 -0.16 13.73
C TYR A 136 -13.74 1.27 13.30
N ALA A 137 -13.78 1.55 11.98
CA ALA A 137 -13.52 2.89 11.45
C ALA A 137 -14.48 3.95 12.02
N TRP A 138 -15.77 3.63 12.11
CA TRP A 138 -16.78 4.51 12.72
C TRP A 138 -16.51 4.76 14.21
N LYS A 139 -16.26 3.71 14.99
CA LYS A 139 -15.95 3.83 16.44
C LYS A 139 -14.67 4.64 16.70
N LYS A 140 -13.74 4.65 15.75
CA LYS A 140 -12.52 5.46 15.80
C LYS A 140 -12.73 6.93 15.43
N GLY A 141 -13.95 7.32 15.04
CA GLY A 141 -14.30 8.70 14.69
C GLY A 141 -13.81 9.15 13.32
N LEU A 142 -13.53 8.20 12.40
CA LEU A 142 -13.14 8.56 11.04
C LEU A 142 -14.29 9.24 10.29
N LYS A 143 -14.01 10.42 9.70
CA LYS A 143 -14.95 11.15 8.83
C LYS A 143 -15.19 10.39 7.51
N THR A 144 -14.14 9.83 6.93
CA THR A 144 -14.21 8.88 5.81
C THR A 144 -13.75 7.52 6.31
N GLY A 145 -14.70 6.61 6.55
CA GLY A 145 -14.39 5.26 7.04
C GLY A 145 -13.84 4.33 5.96
N MET A 146 -14.17 4.56 4.69
CA MET A 146 -13.66 3.81 3.54
C MET A 146 -13.92 4.61 2.25
N TYR A 147 -12.94 4.67 1.36
CA TYR A 147 -13.06 5.21 0.01
C TYR A 147 -13.33 4.07 -1.00
N TYR A 148 -12.31 3.28 -1.34
CA TYR A 148 -12.49 1.99 -2.00
C TYR A 148 -12.20 0.83 -1.07
N LEU A 149 -12.99 -0.24 -1.22
CA LEU A 149 -12.58 -1.58 -0.82
C LEU A 149 -11.84 -2.22 -2.00
N ARG A 150 -10.57 -2.58 -1.79
CA ARG A 150 -9.77 -3.33 -2.76
C ARG A 150 -9.63 -4.78 -2.31
N THR A 151 -9.93 -5.70 -3.21
CA THR A 151 -9.84 -7.14 -2.96
C THR A 151 -8.81 -7.78 -3.89
N LYS A 152 -8.30 -8.95 -3.53
CA LYS A 152 -7.50 -9.75 -4.47
C LYS A 152 -8.45 -10.61 -5.31
N PRO A 153 -8.22 -10.72 -6.63
CA PRO A 153 -8.89 -11.74 -7.42
C PRO A 153 -8.51 -13.14 -6.87
N ALA A 154 -9.48 -14.06 -6.83
CA ALA A 154 -9.30 -15.41 -6.30
C ALA A 154 -8.29 -16.27 -7.09
N VAL A 155 -7.94 -15.83 -8.30
CA VAL A 155 -6.95 -16.47 -9.16
C VAL A 155 -5.93 -15.38 -9.51
N ASN A 156 -4.70 -15.52 -9.03
CA ASN A 156 -3.59 -14.79 -9.64
C ASN A 156 -3.58 -15.22 -11.10
N ALA A 157 -3.88 -14.31 -12.02
CA ALA A 157 -3.66 -14.57 -13.43
C ALA A 157 -2.16 -14.81 -13.58
N ILE A 158 -1.78 -16.09 -13.63
CA ILE A 158 -0.44 -16.51 -14.04
C ILE A 158 -0.34 -16.03 -15.49
N GLN A 159 0.44 -14.97 -15.71
CA GLN A 159 0.96 -14.59 -17.02
C GLN A 159 2.46 -14.83 -17.03
#